data_AF-A0A1C3XJC8-F1
#
_entry.id   AF-A0A1C3XJC8-F1
#
_cell.length_a   1.000
_cell.length_b   1.000
_cell.length_c   1.000
_cell.angle_alpha   90.00
_cell.angle_beta   90.00
_cell.angle_gamma   90.00
#
_symmetry.space_group_name_H-M   'P 1'
#
loop_
_entity.id
_entity.type
_entity.pdbx_description
1 polymer ?
#
loop_
_entity_poly.entity_id
_entity_poly.type
_entity_poly.pdbx_seq_one_letter_code
_entity_poly.pdbx_strand_id
1 'polypeptide(L)'
;MAGDDDLFDWCAARPLWQQEAIRLLSARPSLDPDEFNQLEQAVRAAAGFSNEKPPTWPALTKTRLKAGNRFAPVTVLGSIGPLRNIDRLAAEQPPLKFAINGVTLIYGPNGSGKSGYCRIAKKICHCLHDVTLRGNVFEPESSDPREVTLTFRVDGDNKRTVVWDDRSAPPPELGRISVFDSDAAGLYVDAERNIEFLPFELALLTNLAEVLRTLDSRFKAEEARLTKAHQAPLPLGYDKRTKIAALLANLKPDQQLPSEEAMRALATWSDREEADLQAIKQELGRDPVLLTRVKEASKSAVQELVANADAIFDAIGNAGLARLKQAQQKAASTREAAKAAAAALAAESAVPQLGSATWRQMLMYARDFAAEAYPAAEPPQLATAGTCVLCHQPLDGPAQARLAAFDEYVQGRANADAETAKNEFAEIAKAILDLKISGGQDIKDRLVNFVEGSKPRQALADRMERFYVASQEPWSVQPSGPSTTRVLTVSRISTGQRLTNCWAKWLSSLRKSRH
;
A
#
# COMPACT_ATOMS: atom_id res chain seq x y z
N MET A 1 51.98 9.39 -39.98
CA MET A 1 51.88 7.98 -40.40
C MET A 1 52.20 7.12 -39.18
N ALA A 2 51.17 6.74 -38.42
CA ALA A 2 51.31 5.70 -37.40
C ALA A 2 51.50 4.37 -38.16
N GLY A 3 52.47 3.54 -37.74
CA GLY A 3 52.84 2.34 -38.47
C GLY A 3 51.77 1.25 -38.36
N ASP A 4 51.74 0.31 -39.32
CA ASP A 4 50.86 -0.87 -39.34
C ASP A 4 50.75 -1.63 -38.00
N ASP A 5 51.79 -1.56 -37.16
CA ASP A 5 51.83 -2.22 -35.85
C ASP A 5 50.84 -1.61 -34.84
N ASP A 6 50.60 -0.29 -34.89
CA ASP A 6 49.70 0.40 -33.94
C ASP A 6 48.23 0.01 -34.15
N LEU A 7 47.81 -0.22 -35.40
CA LEU A 7 46.45 -0.61 -35.73
C LEU A 7 46.16 -2.06 -35.30
N PHE A 8 47.09 -2.99 -35.57
CA PHE A 8 46.91 -4.38 -35.17
C PHE A 8 46.79 -4.51 -33.65
N ASP A 9 47.66 -3.82 -32.91
CA ASP A 9 47.63 -3.85 -31.45
C ASP A 9 46.32 -3.29 -30.90
N TRP A 10 45.78 -2.21 -31.52
CA TRP A 10 44.46 -1.70 -31.18
C TRP A 10 43.33 -2.71 -31.45
N CYS A 11 43.38 -3.42 -32.59
CA CYS A 11 42.39 -4.44 -32.94
C CYS A 11 42.47 -5.65 -32.00
N ALA A 12 43.67 -6.12 -31.66
CA ALA A 12 43.90 -7.26 -30.78
C ALA A 12 43.47 -6.99 -29.33
N ALA A 13 43.49 -5.73 -28.89
CA ALA A 13 43.00 -5.31 -27.57
C ALA A 13 41.46 -5.28 -27.45
N ARG A 14 40.71 -5.45 -28.54
CA ARG A 14 39.24 -5.44 -28.52
C ARG A 14 38.67 -6.77 -27.97
N PRO A 15 37.42 -6.80 -27.47
CA PRO A 15 36.73 -8.05 -27.15
C PRO A 15 36.67 -9.02 -28.33
N LEU A 16 36.62 -10.33 -28.07
CA LEU A 16 36.68 -11.38 -29.10
C LEU A 16 35.64 -11.19 -30.23
N TRP A 17 34.42 -10.75 -29.91
CA TRP A 17 33.39 -10.48 -30.91
C TRP A 17 33.72 -9.28 -31.82
N GLN A 18 34.40 -8.25 -31.29
CA GLN A 18 34.88 -7.13 -32.11
C GLN A 18 36.07 -7.56 -32.98
N GLN A 19 36.96 -8.40 -32.44
CA GLN A 19 38.05 -8.98 -33.23
C GLN A 19 37.50 -9.78 -34.42
N GLU A 20 36.42 -10.52 -34.22
CA GLU A 20 35.75 -11.24 -35.31
C GLU A 20 35.14 -10.28 -36.34
N ALA A 21 34.41 -9.25 -35.90
CA ALA A 21 33.88 -8.23 -36.81
C ALA A 21 34.99 -7.60 -37.66
N ILE A 22 36.12 -7.26 -37.05
CA ILE A 22 37.32 -6.73 -37.74
C ILE A 22 37.87 -7.77 -38.73
N ARG A 23 37.95 -9.04 -38.33
CA ARG A 23 38.42 -10.14 -39.18
C ARG A 23 37.56 -10.31 -40.43
N LEU A 24 36.24 -10.17 -40.30
CA LEU A 24 35.29 -10.24 -41.42
C LEU A 24 35.40 -9.00 -42.30
N LEU A 25 35.49 -7.82 -41.69
CA LEU A 25 35.60 -6.54 -42.38
C LEU A 25 36.93 -6.37 -43.14
N SER A 26 37.98 -7.10 -42.74
CA SER A 26 39.24 -7.15 -43.50
C SER A 26 39.11 -7.89 -44.84
N ALA A 27 38.04 -8.68 -45.02
CA ALA A 27 37.79 -9.45 -46.25
C ALA A 27 36.63 -8.90 -47.10
N ARG A 28 35.70 -8.14 -46.51
CA ARG A 28 34.55 -7.54 -47.19
C ARG A 28 34.06 -6.28 -46.46
N PRO A 29 33.46 -5.29 -47.15
CA PRO A 29 33.05 -4.03 -46.53
C PRO A 29 31.81 -4.15 -45.63
N SER A 30 31.06 -5.24 -45.69
CA SER A 30 29.82 -5.44 -44.94
C SER A 30 29.67 -6.89 -44.46
N LEU A 31 28.86 -7.08 -43.42
CA LEU A 31 28.53 -8.38 -42.86
C LEU A 31 27.17 -8.87 -43.36
N ASP A 32 26.99 -10.17 -43.44
CA ASP A 32 25.69 -10.78 -43.74
C ASP A 32 24.83 -10.98 -42.48
N PRO A 33 23.52 -11.27 -42.62
CA PRO A 33 22.62 -11.41 -41.47
C PRO A 33 23.04 -12.48 -40.46
N ASP A 34 23.63 -13.60 -40.92
CA ASP A 34 24.03 -14.70 -40.04
C ASP A 34 25.24 -14.32 -39.20
N GLU A 35 26.18 -13.56 -39.76
CA GLU A 35 27.30 -12.98 -39.01
C GLU A 35 26.84 -12.00 -37.95
N PHE A 36 25.87 -11.13 -38.26
CA PHE A 36 25.28 -10.26 -37.25
C PHE A 36 24.65 -11.06 -36.12
N ASN A 37 23.98 -12.18 -36.41
CA ASN A 37 23.37 -13.04 -35.39
C ASN A 37 24.44 -13.71 -34.50
N GLN A 38 25.54 -14.19 -35.07
CA GLN A 38 26.66 -14.76 -34.32
C GLN A 38 27.36 -13.72 -33.43
N LEU A 39 27.57 -12.51 -33.94
CA LEU A 39 28.12 -11.41 -33.15
C LEU A 39 27.18 -11.03 -32.00
N GLU A 40 25.87 -10.98 -32.24
CA GLU A 40 24.88 -10.70 -31.21
C GLU A 40 24.89 -11.75 -30.09
N GLN A 41 24.95 -13.04 -30.46
CA GLN A 41 25.08 -14.15 -29.51
C GLN A 41 26.32 -14.00 -28.63
N ALA A 42 27.46 -13.65 -29.23
CA ALA A 42 28.71 -13.46 -28.49
C ALA A 42 28.70 -12.22 -27.60
N VAL A 43 28.05 -11.12 -28.01
CA VAL A 43 27.83 -9.94 -27.14
C VAL A 43 26.99 -10.34 -25.93
N ARG A 44 25.91 -11.11 -26.12
CA ARG A 44 25.06 -11.62 -25.03
C ARG A 44 25.85 -12.50 -24.05
N ALA A 45 26.67 -13.41 -24.56
CA ALA A 45 27.54 -14.26 -23.73
C ALA A 45 28.59 -13.43 -22.97
N ALA A 46 29.24 -12.46 -23.62
CA ALA A 46 30.23 -11.59 -22.99
C ALA A 46 29.64 -10.69 -21.89
N ALA A 47 28.37 -10.29 -22.03
CA ALA A 47 27.64 -9.51 -21.04
C ALA A 47 26.95 -10.36 -19.95
N GLY A 48 27.03 -11.70 -20.02
CA GLY A 48 26.41 -12.59 -19.04
C GLY A 48 24.90 -12.80 -19.21
N PHE A 49 24.33 -12.42 -20.36
CA PHE A 49 22.90 -12.59 -20.67
C PHE A 49 22.58 -13.91 -21.38
N SER A 50 23.57 -14.76 -21.64
CA SER A 50 23.38 -16.08 -22.24
C SER A 50 24.31 -17.11 -21.59
N ASN A 51 23.76 -18.30 -21.33
CA ASN A 51 24.52 -19.48 -20.91
C ASN A 51 25.05 -20.28 -22.12
N GLU A 52 24.76 -19.83 -23.34
CA GLU A 52 25.25 -20.46 -24.55
C GLU A 52 26.74 -20.19 -24.71
N LYS A 53 27.47 -21.23 -25.13
CA LYS A 53 28.89 -21.09 -25.44
C LYS A 53 29.04 -20.17 -26.67
N PRO A 54 29.82 -19.07 -26.58
CA PRO A 54 30.01 -18.20 -27.72
C PRO A 54 30.63 -18.96 -28.90
N PRO A 55 30.31 -18.58 -30.15
CA PRO A 55 30.97 -19.13 -31.32
C PRO A 55 32.50 -19.03 -31.20
N THR A 56 33.20 -20.06 -31.65
CA THR A 56 34.66 -20.06 -31.68
C THR A 56 35.12 -19.60 -33.05
N TRP A 57 35.86 -18.49 -33.10
CA TRP A 57 36.35 -17.90 -34.33
C TRP A 57 37.87 -18.01 -34.49
N PRO A 58 38.39 -17.99 -35.73
CA PRO A 58 39.83 -17.91 -35.96
C PRO A 58 40.42 -16.62 -35.39
N ALA A 59 41.62 -16.70 -34.83
CA ALA A 59 42.32 -15.52 -34.31
C ALA A 59 42.56 -14.46 -35.41
N LEU A 60 42.48 -13.18 -35.02
CA LEU A 60 42.90 -12.07 -35.87
C LEU A 60 44.43 -12.07 -35.98
N THR A 61 44.96 -12.12 -37.21
CA THR A 61 46.40 -12.13 -37.47
C THR A 61 46.84 -10.92 -38.29
N LYS A 62 48.08 -10.45 -38.09
CA LYS A 62 48.68 -9.33 -38.86
C LYS A 62 48.59 -9.57 -40.37
N THR A 63 48.85 -10.80 -40.82
CA THR A 63 48.78 -11.19 -42.23
C THR A 63 47.38 -11.00 -42.82
N ARG A 64 46.33 -11.30 -42.05
CA ARG A 64 44.95 -11.19 -42.50
C ARG A 64 44.49 -9.73 -42.58
N LEU A 65 44.91 -8.91 -41.60
CA LEU A 65 44.67 -7.47 -41.63
C LEU A 65 45.34 -6.83 -42.87
N LYS A 66 46.57 -7.23 -43.20
CA LYS A 66 47.30 -6.76 -44.40
C LYS A 66 46.72 -7.24 -45.72
N ALA A 67 46.11 -8.43 -45.75
CA ALA A 67 45.44 -8.95 -46.95
C ALA A 67 44.24 -8.09 -47.39
N GLY A 68 43.63 -7.36 -46.45
CA GLY A 68 42.57 -6.39 -46.72
C GLY A 68 43.03 -5.14 -47.46
N ASN A 69 44.34 -4.87 -47.57
CA ASN A 69 44.87 -3.73 -48.34
C ASN A 69 44.77 -3.92 -49.89
N ARG A 70 43.92 -4.85 -50.37
CA ARG A 70 43.76 -5.24 -51.79
C ARG A 70 42.48 -4.69 -52.45
N PHE A 71 41.69 -3.85 -51.77
CA PHE A 71 40.35 -3.47 -52.25
C PHE A 71 40.29 -2.41 -53.37
N ALA A 72 41.42 -1.98 -53.93
CA ALA A 72 41.42 -1.24 -55.20
C ALA A 72 42.53 -1.77 -56.12
N PRO A 73 42.20 -2.24 -57.35
CA PRO A 73 43.22 -2.67 -58.30
C PRO A 73 44.12 -1.50 -58.70
N VAL A 74 45.44 -1.72 -58.70
CA VAL A 74 46.43 -0.67 -58.94
C VAL A 74 46.58 -0.45 -60.44
N THR A 75 46.22 0.74 -60.92
CA THR A 75 46.43 1.13 -62.33
C THR A 75 47.75 1.92 -62.48
N VAL A 76 48.62 1.50 -63.39
CA VAL A 76 49.86 2.21 -63.76
C VAL A 76 49.81 2.64 -65.22
N LEU A 77 49.89 3.95 -65.49
CA LEU A 77 49.97 4.48 -66.85
C LEU A 77 51.34 4.16 -67.46
N GLY A 78 51.33 3.56 -68.65
CA GLY A 78 52.54 3.15 -69.37
C GLY A 78 52.95 4.09 -70.50
N SER A 79 52.01 4.55 -71.33
CA SER A 79 52.30 5.56 -72.37
C SER A 79 51.07 6.31 -72.88
N ILE A 80 51.31 7.52 -73.39
CA ILE A 80 50.36 8.32 -74.17
C ILE A 80 50.93 8.52 -75.58
N GLY A 81 50.22 8.05 -76.60
CA GLY A 81 50.59 8.14 -78.01
C GLY A 81 50.66 6.78 -78.71
N PRO A 82 50.62 6.71 -80.06
CA PRO A 82 50.53 7.84 -81.01
C PRO A 82 49.21 8.61 -80.89
N LEU A 83 49.19 9.84 -81.40
CA LEU A 83 48.07 10.78 -81.27
C LEU A 83 47.69 11.36 -82.63
N ARG A 84 46.44 11.82 -82.78
CA ARG A 84 45.93 12.44 -84.01
C ARG A 84 45.01 13.61 -83.66
N ASN A 85 45.13 14.72 -84.38
CA ASN A 85 44.26 15.91 -84.29
C ASN A 85 44.20 16.61 -82.92
N ILE A 86 45.22 16.45 -82.05
CA ILE A 86 45.30 17.11 -80.73
C ILE A 86 46.41 18.17 -80.73
N ASP A 87 46.03 19.42 -80.47
CA ASP A 87 46.88 20.61 -80.53
C ASP A 87 47.72 20.64 -81.83
N ARG A 88 48.97 21.13 -81.78
CA ARG A 88 49.96 21.02 -82.86
C ARG A 88 50.97 19.89 -82.58
N LEU A 89 50.50 18.79 -81.99
CA LEU A 89 51.33 17.62 -81.72
C LEU A 89 51.45 16.80 -83.01
N ALA A 90 52.67 16.42 -83.41
CA ALA A 90 52.88 15.71 -84.66
C ALA A 90 52.39 14.25 -84.55
N ALA A 91 51.57 13.82 -85.52
CA ALA A 91 50.92 12.51 -85.48
C ALA A 91 51.92 11.33 -85.47
N GLU A 92 53.08 11.51 -86.11
CA GLU A 92 54.16 10.52 -86.21
C GLU A 92 55.09 10.50 -84.98
N GLN A 93 54.77 11.25 -83.91
CA GLN A 93 55.62 11.24 -82.72
C GLN A 93 55.56 9.90 -81.99
N PRO A 94 56.71 9.39 -81.50
CA PRO A 94 56.72 8.18 -80.69
C PRO A 94 55.90 8.40 -79.40
N PRO A 95 55.27 7.34 -78.85
CA PRO A 95 54.52 7.44 -77.61
C PRO A 95 55.37 7.99 -76.47
N LEU A 96 54.82 8.92 -75.69
CA LEU A 96 55.41 9.39 -74.46
C LEU A 96 55.28 8.30 -73.40
N LYS A 97 56.42 7.71 -73.02
CA LYS A 97 56.47 6.59 -72.07
C LYS A 97 56.66 7.08 -70.64
N PHE A 98 55.97 6.44 -69.71
CA PHE A 98 56.09 6.67 -68.28
C PHE A 98 56.85 5.53 -67.62
N ALA A 99 57.64 5.86 -66.60
CA ALA A 99 58.24 4.88 -65.72
C ALA A 99 57.13 4.10 -64.99
N ILE A 100 57.18 2.77 -65.11
CA ILE A 100 56.23 1.87 -64.43
C ILE A 100 56.43 1.93 -62.91
N ASN A 101 57.67 2.18 -62.49
CA ASN A 101 58.04 2.40 -61.10
C ASN A 101 59.06 3.54 -61.07
N GLY A 102 58.75 4.62 -60.36
CA GLY A 102 59.60 5.80 -60.24
C GLY A 102 58.97 7.08 -60.79
N VAL A 103 59.81 8.11 -60.95
CA VAL A 103 59.39 9.45 -61.38
C VAL A 103 59.76 9.67 -62.84
N THR A 104 58.81 10.16 -63.64
CA THR A 104 59.05 10.53 -65.05
C THR A 104 59.13 12.06 -65.18
N LEU A 105 60.31 12.59 -65.48
CA LEU A 105 60.50 14.02 -65.71
C LEU A 105 60.37 14.34 -67.21
N ILE A 106 59.39 15.17 -67.58
CA ILE A 106 59.15 15.62 -68.96
C ILE A 106 59.51 17.10 -69.06
N TYR A 107 60.54 17.44 -69.84
CA TYR A 107 61.02 18.80 -70.00
C TYR A 107 61.28 19.13 -71.47
N GLY A 108 61.34 20.42 -71.80
CA GLY A 108 61.58 20.90 -73.16
C GLY A 108 61.26 22.39 -73.31
N PRO A 109 61.60 23.03 -74.44
CA PRO A 109 61.33 24.45 -74.68
C PRO A 109 59.85 24.81 -74.63
N ASN A 110 59.53 26.09 -74.47
CA ASN A 110 58.16 26.57 -74.63
C ASN A 110 57.65 26.26 -76.05
N GLY A 111 56.38 25.83 -76.16
CA GLY A 111 55.81 25.38 -77.44
C GLY A 111 56.13 23.94 -77.84
N SER A 112 56.89 23.17 -77.04
CA SER A 112 57.24 21.78 -77.36
C SER A 112 56.13 20.73 -77.15
N GLY A 113 54.89 21.15 -76.88
CA GLY A 113 53.75 20.23 -76.70
C GLY A 113 53.51 19.67 -75.29
N LYS A 114 54.34 19.98 -74.28
CA LYS A 114 54.19 19.49 -72.90
C LYS A 114 52.78 19.70 -72.32
N SER A 115 52.24 20.92 -72.50
CA SER A 115 50.90 21.26 -72.02
C SER A 115 49.80 20.47 -72.75
N GLY A 116 50.03 20.06 -73.99
CA GLY A 116 49.11 19.21 -74.75
C GLY A 116 49.00 17.80 -74.16
N TYR A 117 50.14 17.16 -73.87
CA TYR A 117 50.16 15.88 -73.16
C TYR A 117 49.54 15.98 -71.75
N CYS A 118 49.75 17.10 -71.06
CA CYS A 118 49.10 17.35 -69.77
C CYS A 118 47.57 17.47 -69.90
N ARG A 119 47.06 18.16 -70.93
CA ARG A 119 45.60 18.21 -71.22
C ARG A 119 45.02 16.83 -71.52
N ILE A 120 45.74 16.01 -72.30
CA ILE A 120 45.33 14.63 -72.57
C ILE A 120 45.23 13.85 -71.25
N ALA A 121 46.27 13.89 -70.41
CA ALA A 121 46.26 13.22 -69.11
C ALA A 121 45.10 13.68 -68.21
N LYS A 122 44.84 14.99 -68.13
CA LYS A 122 43.71 15.55 -67.36
C LYS A 122 42.35 15.09 -67.89
N LYS A 123 42.22 14.86 -69.20
CA LYS A 123 40.96 14.43 -69.82
C LYS A 123 40.67 12.94 -69.63
N ILE A 124 41.71 12.10 -69.63
CA ILE A 124 41.57 10.63 -69.57
C ILE A 124 41.71 10.04 -68.16
N CYS A 125 42.39 10.76 -67.27
CA CYS A 125 42.58 10.38 -65.87
C CYS A 125 41.65 11.22 -64.98
N HIS A 126 41.66 10.98 -63.67
CA HIS A 126 40.87 11.78 -62.74
C HIS A 126 41.48 13.17 -62.54
N CYS A 127 40.71 14.20 -62.92
CA CYS A 127 41.03 15.61 -62.71
C CYS A 127 39.78 16.33 -62.19
N LEU A 128 39.95 17.28 -61.25
CA LEU A 128 38.85 17.96 -60.57
C LEU A 128 38.16 19.06 -61.41
N HIS A 129 38.74 19.41 -62.56
CA HIS A 129 38.17 20.37 -63.50
C HIS A 129 38.15 19.77 -64.90
N ASP A 130 37.17 20.17 -65.71
CA ASP A 130 37.05 19.67 -67.07
C ASP A 130 38.02 20.38 -68.00
N VAL A 131 38.65 19.60 -68.87
CA VAL A 131 39.61 20.08 -69.87
C VAL A 131 39.08 19.74 -71.25
N THR A 132 39.01 20.73 -72.14
CA THR A 132 38.66 20.51 -73.54
C THR A 132 39.92 20.27 -74.36
N LEU A 133 39.97 19.16 -75.09
CA LEU A 133 41.01 18.94 -76.11
C LEU A 133 40.71 19.80 -77.34
N ARG A 134 41.75 20.43 -77.88
CA ARG A 134 41.65 21.33 -79.04
C ARG A 134 42.40 20.73 -80.22
N GLY A 135 41.99 21.08 -81.44
CA GLY A 135 42.72 20.73 -82.67
C GLY A 135 43.87 21.70 -82.95
N ASN A 136 44.57 21.49 -84.06
CA ASN A 136 45.58 22.44 -84.52
C ASN A 136 44.92 23.74 -84.99
N VAL A 137 45.21 24.85 -84.30
CA VAL A 137 44.62 26.18 -84.58
C VAL A 137 45.06 26.75 -85.94
N PHE A 138 46.14 26.21 -86.53
CA PHE A 138 46.64 26.62 -87.85
C PHE A 138 46.07 25.81 -89.01
N GLU A 139 45.31 24.76 -88.73
CA GLU A 139 44.64 23.93 -89.75
C GLU A 139 43.15 24.27 -89.80
N PRO A 140 42.47 24.07 -90.95
CA PRO A 140 41.02 24.18 -91.02
C PRO A 140 40.37 23.24 -89.99
N GLU A 141 39.24 23.65 -89.41
CA GLU A 141 38.51 22.78 -88.49
C GLU A 141 38.18 21.44 -89.17
N SER A 142 38.74 20.36 -88.63
CA SER A 142 38.50 19.00 -89.09
C SER A 142 37.39 18.35 -88.25
N SER A 143 36.52 17.59 -88.90
CA SER A 143 35.53 16.73 -88.26
C SER A 143 36.12 15.38 -87.83
N ASP A 144 37.42 15.15 -88.06
CA ASP A 144 38.10 13.95 -87.59
C ASP A 144 38.14 13.89 -86.05
N PRO A 145 38.04 12.69 -85.44
CA PRO A 145 38.19 12.53 -84.00
C PRO A 145 39.60 12.91 -83.54
N ARG A 146 39.70 13.39 -82.29
CA ARG A 146 40.97 13.49 -81.58
C ARG A 146 41.26 12.15 -80.94
N GLU A 147 42.29 11.47 -81.44
CA GLU A 147 42.59 10.11 -81.03
C GLU A 147 43.93 10.05 -80.31
N VAL A 148 44.02 9.17 -79.31
CA VAL A 148 45.27 8.85 -78.65
C VAL A 148 45.33 7.36 -78.28
N THR A 149 46.46 6.74 -78.54
CA THR A 149 46.72 5.38 -78.07
C THR A 149 47.26 5.43 -76.65
N LEU A 150 46.59 4.72 -75.75
CA LEU A 150 46.92 4.65 -74.33
C LEU A 150 47.43 3.26 -74.01
N THR A 151 48.50 3.20 -73.21
CA THR A 151 48.97 1.94 -72.63
C THR A 151 48.96 2.05 -71.12
N PHE A 152 48.41 1.06 -70.43
CA PHE A 152 48.41 0.99 -68.96
C PHE A 152 48.44 -0.45 -68.46
N ARG A 153 48.70 -0.64 -67.17
CA ARG A 153 48.67 -1.94 -66.47
C ARG A 153 47.69 -1.88 -65.32
N VAL A 154 47.00 -2.99 -65.06
CA VAL A 154 46.12 -3.17 -63.90
C VAL A 154 46.62 -4.41 -63.17
N ASP A 155 46.91 -4.29 -61.87
CA ASP A 155 47.39 -5.39 -61.01
C ASP A 155 48.64 -6.11 -61.53
N GLY A 156 49.60 -5.34 -62.05
CA GLY A 156 50.96 -5.80 -62.33
C GLY A 156 51.16 -6.56 -63.64
N ASP A 157 50.25 -7.44 -64.06
CA ASP A 157 50.65 -8.53 -64.97
C ASP A 157 50.24 -8.41 -66.43
N ASN A 158 49.33 -7.51 -66.83
CA ASN A 158 48.96 -7.38 -68.25
C ASN A 158 48.98 -5.93 -68.77
N LYS A 159 49.83 -5.68 -69.77
CA LYS A 159 49.84 -4.45 -70.57
C LYS A 159 48.56 -4.39 -71.41
N ARG A 160 47.71 -3.40 -71.16
CA ARG A 160 46.55 -3.07 -71.99
C ARG A 160 46.90 -1.91 -72.90
N THR A 161 46.46 -1.98 -74.15
CA THR A 161 46.59 -0.89 -75.13
C THR A 161 45.22 -0.61 -75.73
N VAL A 162 44.79 0.65 -75.67
CA VAL A 162 43.47 1.11 -76.12
C VAL A 162 43.65 2.37 -76.97
N VAL A 163 42.95 2.45 -78.09
CA VAL A 163 42.80 3.70 -78.85
C VAL A 163 41.58 4.43 -78.31
N TRP A 164 41.77 5.62 -77.73
CA TRP A 164 40.70 6.44 -77.18
C TRP A 164 40.46 7.65 -78.08
N ASP A 165 39.20 7.96 -78.32
CA ASP A 165 38.74 9.17 -79.01
C ASP A 165 38.04 10.13 -78.04
N ASP A 166 38.14 11.44 -78.28
CA ASP A 166 37.60 12.48 -77.38
C ASP A 166 36.06 12.57 -77.30
N ARG A 167 35.34 11.78 -78.11
CA ARG A 167 33.86 11.67 -78.08
C ARG A 167 33.40 10.51 -77.21
N SER A 168 34.31 9.61 -76.84
CA SER A 168 34.05 8.43 -76.01
C SER A 168 34.46 8.66 -74.56
N ALA A 169 33.79 7.96 -73.63
CA ALA A 169 34.19 7.97 -72.22
C ALA A 169 35.63 7.42 -72.05
N PRO A 170 36.46 8.02 -71.19
CA PRO A 170 37.79 7.48 -70.90
C PRO A 170 37.74 6.05 -70.33
N PRO A 171 38.79 5.24 -70.54
CA PRO A 171 38.90 3.93 -69.90
C PRO A 171 38.75 4.05 -68.37
N PRO A 172 37.78 3.34 -67.75
CA PRO A 172 37.46 3.53 -66.33
C PRO A 172 38.65 3.23 -65.40
N GLU A 173 39.59 2.39 -65.83
CA GLU A 173 40.78 2.05 -65.05
C GLU A 173 41.73 3.23 -64.87
N LEU A 174 41.76 4.17 -65.83
CA LEU A 174 42.57 5.38 -65.75
C LEU A 174 41.99 6.42 -64.80
N GLY A 175 40.70 6.31 -64.46
CA GLY A 175 40.07 7.10 -63.39
C GLY A 175 40.69 6.88 -62.00
N ARG A 176 41.52 5.84 -61.83
CA ARG A 176 42.27 5.59 -60.59
C ARG A 176 43.57 6.41 -60.47
N ILE A 177 43.93 7.14 -61.53
CA ILE A 177 45.12 7.98 -61.57
C ILE A 177 44.69 9.42 -61.40
N SER A 178 45.17 10.09 -60.36
CA SER A 178 44.89 11.51 -60.13
C SER A 178 45.93 12.39 -60.81
N VAL A 179 45.46 13.39 -61.57
CA VAL A 179 46.32 14.41 -62.18
C VAL A 179 46.21 15.70 -61.37
N PHE A 180 47.34 16.13 -60.81
CA PHE A 180 47.45 17.35 -60.02
C PHE A 180 48.09 18.49 -60.81
N ASP A 181 47.50 19.67 -60.74
CA ASP A 181 48.01 20.92 -61.31
C ASP A 181 47.70 22.12 -60.40
N SER A 182 48.16 23.31 -60.80
CA SER A 182 47.94 24.54 -60.04
C SER A 182 46.46 24.91 -59.91
N ASP A 183 45.64 24.60 -60.91
CA ASP A 183 44.20 24.90 -60.90
C ASP A 183 43.44 23.94 -59.95
N ALA A 184 43.89 22.69 -59.80
CA ALA A 184 43.35 21.74 -58.84
C ALA A 184 43.76 22.03 -57.39
N ALA A 185 44.88 22.72 -57.16
CA ALA A 185 45.42 22.94 -55.82
C ALA A 185 44.46 23.72 -54.89
N GLY A 186 43.74 24.72 -55.41
CA GLY A 186 42.71 25.43 -54.62
C GLY A 186 41.48 24.57 -54.31
N LEU A 187 41.10 23.68 -55.23
CA LEU A 187 39.93 22.80 -55.07
C LEU A 187 40.15 21.68 -54.04
N TYR A 188 41.40 21.27 -53.79
CA TYR A 188 41.74 20.28 -52.76
C TYR A 188 41.73 20.86 -51.33
N VAL A 189 41.85 22.19 -51.18
CA VAL A 189 41.97 22.87 -49.88
C VAL A 189 40.63 23.44 -49.41
N ASP A 190 39.77 23.90 -50.32
CA ASP A 190 38.57 24.68 -49.98
C ASP A 190 37.22 23.91 -50.02
N ALA A 191 37.18 22.65 -50.49
CA ALA A 191 35.92 21.92 -50.64
C ALA A 191 35.77 20.75 -49.63
N GLU A 192 34.73 20.80 -48.81
CA GLU A 192 34.20 19.70 -47.97
C GLU A 192 33.63 18.54 -48.83
N ARG A 193 34.39 18.05 -49.82
CA ARG A 193 33.98 16.97 -50.71
C ARG A 193 34.68 15.66 -50.35
N ASN A 194 33.86 14.60 -50.34
CA ASN A 194 34.24 13.22 -50.01
C ASN A 194 35.55 12.81 -50.66
N ILE A 195 36.47 12.37 -49.81
CA ILE A 195 37.69 11.67 -50.19
C ILE A 195 37.25 10.32 -50.81
N GLU A 196 37.22 10.21 -52.15
CA GLU A 196 36.85 8.96 -52.84
C GLU A 196 37.92 7.85 -52.70
N PHE A 197 39.12 8.19 -52.22
CA PHE A 197 40.14 7.23 -51.83
C PHE A 197 40.30 7.19 -50.31
N LEU A 198 39.48 6.39 -49.64
CA LEU A 198 39.60 6.16 -48.21
C LEU A 198 40.66 5.08 -47.95
N PRO A 199 41.77 5.38 -47.24
CA PRO A 199 42.75 4.37 -46.85
C PRO A 199 42.09 3.18 -46.15
N PHE A 200 42.63 1.98 -46.36
CA PHE A 200 42.06 0.73 -45.84
C PHE A 200 41.79 0.80 -44.32
N GLU A 201 42.72 1.40 -43.56
CA GLU A 201 42.63 1.54 -42.12
C GLU A 201 41.41 2.38 -41.71
N LEU A 202 41.16 3.49 -42.42
CA LEU A 202 40.02 4.35 -42.17
C LEU A 202 38.71 3.72 -42.65
N ALA A 203 38.73 2.99 -43.77
CA ALA A 203 37.58 2.24 -44.27
C ALA A 203 37.16 1.13 -43.30
N LEU A 204 38.13 0.37 -42.79
CA LEU A 204 37.91 -0.69 -41.81
C LEU A 204 37.26 -0.15 -40.53
N LEU A 205 37.79 0.95 -39.98
CA LEU A 205 37.23 1.58 -38.79
C LEU A 205 35.82 2.15 -39.03
N THR A 206 35.57 2.71 -40.21
CA THR A 206 34.25 3.23 -40.60
C THR A 206 33.22 2.10 -40.69
N ASN A 207 33.57 1.01 -41.36
CA ASN A 207 32.68 -0.16 -41.49
C ASN A 207 32.44 -0.82 -40.13
N LEU A 208 33.46 -0.88 -39.26
CA LEU A 208 33.30 -1.38 -37.90
C LEU A 208 32.32 -0.51 -37.11
N ALA A 209 32.43 0.81 -37.21
CA ALA A 209 31.48 1.71 -36.56
C ALA A 209 30.03 1.48 -37.04
N GLU A 210 29.83 1.18 -38.32
CA GLU A 210 28.51 0.84 -38.86
C GLU A 210 27.96 -0.49 -38.33
N VAL A 211 28.81 -1.53 -38.24
CA VAL A 211 28.46 -2.80 -37.59
C VAL A 211 28.02 -2.57 -36.14
N LEU A 212 28.78 -1.76 -35.39
CA LEU A 212 28.46 -1.42 -34.00
C LEU A 212 27.12 -0.68 -33.86
N ARG A 213 26.84 0.30 -34.74
CA ARG A 213 25.54 1.00 -34.75
C ARG A 213 24.37 0.07 -35.06
N THR A 214 24.59 -0.89 -35.95
CA THR A 214 23.57 -1.88 -36.30
C THR A 214 23.25 -2.79 -35.11
N LEU A 215 24.27 -3.30 -34.42
CA LEU A 215 24.09 -4.09 -33.19
C LEU A 215 23.40 -3.26 -32.09
N ASP A 216 23.83 -2.02 -31.85
CA ASP A 216 23.20 -1.11 -30.88
C ASP A 216 21.71 -0.89 -31.20
N SER A 217 21.37 -0.67 -32.47
CA SER A 217 19.99 -0.50 -32.91
C SER A 217 19.14 -1.75 -32.68
N ARG A 218 19.70 -2.96 -32.91
CA ARG A 218 19.02 -4.22 -32.63
C ARG A 218 18.76 -4.41 -31.13
N PHE A 219 19.75 -4.14 -30.28
CA PHE A 219 19.58 -4.23 -28.83
C PHE A 219 18.58 -3.21 -28.30
N LYS A 220 18.60 -1.96 -28.79
CA LYS A 220 17.59 -0.94 -28.43
C LYS A 220 16.19 -1.31 -28.87
N ALA A 221 16.04 -1.89 -30.07
CA ALA A 221 14.75 -2.36 -30.55
C ALA A 221 14.20 -3.49 -29.66
N GLU A 222 15.07 -4.41 -29.25
CA GLU A 222 14.70 -5.50 -28.34
C GLU A 222 14.36 -4.98 -26.94
N GLU A 223 15.16 -4.07 -26.38
CA GLU A 223 14.88 -3.40 -25.10
C GLU A 223 13.51 -2.71 -25.12
N ALA A 224 13.21 -1.95 -26.19
CA ALA A 224 11.91 -1.30 -26.35
C ALA A 224 10.77 -2.31 -26.44
N ARG A 225 10.97 -3.44 -27.16
CA ARG A 225 9.99 -4.51 -27.28
C ARG A 225 9.71 -5.17 -25.93
N LEU A 226 10.75 -5.52 -25.17
CA LEU A 226 10.64 -6.14 -23.85
C LEU A 226 10.01 -5.18 -22.83
N THR A 227 10.45 -3.93 -22.81
CA THR A 227 9.87 -2.88 -21.97
C THR A 227 8.37 -2.77 -22.22
N LYS A 228 7.96 -2.67 -23.50
CA LYS A 228 6.54 -2.61 -23.88
C LYS A 228 5.76 -3.87 -23.50
N ALA A 229 6.34 -5.06 -23.73
CA ALA A 229 5.69 -6.33 -23.42
C ALA A 229 5.46 -6.53 -21.91
N HIS A 230 6.33 -5.95 -21.08
CA HIS A 230 6.31 -6.09 -19.63
C HIS A 230 5.94 -4.79 -18.89
N GLN A 231 5.40 -3.78 -19.60
CA GLN A 231 4.95 -2.49 -19.03
C GLN A 231 3.61 -2.62 -18.28
N ALA A 232 3.44 -3.68 -17.50
CA ALA A 232 2.30 -3.81 -16.60
C ALA A 232 2.60 -3.04 -15.31
N PRO A 233 1.81 -2.03 -14.93
CA PRO A 233 1.97 -1.42 -13.62
C PRO A 233 1.73 -2.48 -12.56
N LEU A 234 2.66 -2.61 -11.61
CA LEU A 234 2.44 -3.46 -10.46
C LEU A 234 1.20 -2.94 -9.71
N PRO A 235 0.34 -3.83 -9.23
CA PRO A 235 -0.90 -3.43 -8.58
C PRO A 235 -0.60 -2.59 -7.33
N LEU A 236 -1.23 -1.41 -7.25
CA LEU A 236 -1.09 -0.45 -6.16
C LEU A 236 -2.26 -0.59 -5.17
N GLY A 237 -2.06 -0.12 -3.93
CA GLY A 237 -3.14 -0.05 -2.94
C GLY A 237 -3.18 -1.18 -1.91
N TYR A 238 -2.18 -2.07 -1.89
CA TYR A 238 -2.05 -3.02 -0.79
C TYR A 238 -1.54 -2.33 0.48
N ASP A 239 -2.16 -2.65 1.62
CA ASP A 239 -1.66 -2.21 2.92
C ASP A 239 -0.26 -2.81 3.17
N LYS A 240 0.66 -1.99 3.68
CA LYS A 240 2.06 -2.33 3.97
C LYS A 240 2.23 -3.55 4.88
N ARG A 241 1.18 -3.95 5.61
CA ARG A 241 1.20 -5.12 6.52
C ARG A 241 0.82 -6.44 5.85
N THR A 242 0.43 -6.45 4.58
CA THR A 242 -0.03 -7.67 3.89
C THR A 242 1.14 -8.47 3.29
N LYS A 243 0.95 -9.79 3.18
CA LYS A 243 1.90 -10.70 2.51
C LYS A 243 2.12 -10.29 1.04
N ILE A 244 1.09 -9.77 0.38
CA ILE A 244 1.15 -9.30 -1.01
C ILE A 244 2.03 -8.04 -1.11
N ALA A 245 1.85 -7.06 -0.22
CA ALA A 245 2.70 -5.86 -0.20
C ALA A 245 4.17 -6.19 0.04
N ALA A 246 4.45 -7.14 0.94
CA ALA A 246 5.81 -7.61 1.19
C ALA A 246 6.42 -8.30 -0.04
N LEU A 247 5.63 -9.12 -0.76
CA LEU A 247 6.09 -9.76 -1.99
C LEU A 247 6.38 -8.74 -3.09
N LEU A 248 5.48 -7.77 -3.32
CA LEU A 248 5.67 -6.72 -4.33
C LEU A 248 6.89 -5.86 -4.04
N ALA A 249 7.19 -5.58 -2.76
CA ALA A 249 8.38 -4.85 -2.36
C ALA A 249 9.70 -5.57 -2.69
N ASN A 250 9.66 -6.88 -2.90
CA ASN A 250 10.81 -7.72 -3.28
C ASN A 250 10.95 -7.90 -4.80
N LEU A 251 10.03 -7.36 -5.62
CA LEU A 251 10.16 -7.35 -7.09
C LEU A 251 11.14 -6.24 -7.51
N LYS A 252 12.43 -6.48 -7.30
CA LYS A 252 13.52 -5.55 -7.63
C LYS A 252 14.46 -6.17 -8.67
N PRO A 253 15.06 -5.37 -9.57
CA PRO A 253 15.94 -5.87 -10.64
C PRO A 253 17.15 -6.68 -10.16
N ASP A 254 17.63 -6.41 -8.94
CA ASP A 254 18.90 -6.95 -8.42
C ASP A 254 18.72 -7.94 -7.25
N GLN A 255 17.50 -8.44 -7.03
CA GLN A 255 17.21 -9.41 -5.96
C GLN A 255 16.73 -10.73 -6.55
N GLN A 256 16.91 -11.82 -5.79
CA GLN A 256 16.32 -13.10 -6.14
C GLN A 256 14.80 -12.95 -6.13
N LEU A 257 14.22 -12.98 -7.33
CA LEU A 257 12.79 -12.81 -7.52
C LEU A 257 12.02 -13.98 -6.86
N PRO A 258 10.82 -13.72 -6.31
CA PRO A 258 9.94 -14.79 -5.86
C PRO A 258 9.64 -15.78 -6.98
N SER A 259 9.58 -17.08 -6.66
CA SER A 259 9.16 -18.12 -7.60
C SER A 259 7.71 -17.92 -8.06
N GLU A 260 7.37 -18.39 -9.26
CA GLU A 260 6.01 -18.35 -9.79
C GLU A 260 4.99 -18.99 -8.84
N GLU A 261 5.35 -20.12 -8.24
CA GLU A 261 4.50 -20.88 -7.32
C GLU A 261 4.13 -20.04 -6.08
N ALA A 262 5.10 -19.33 -5.51
CA ALA A 262 4.90 -18.45 -4.37
C ALA A 262 3.96 -17.27 -4.70
N MET A 263 4.04 -16.74 -5.93
CA MET A 263 3.13 -15.69 -6.39
C MET A 263 1.70 -16.24 -6.59
N ARG A 264 1.55 -17.40 -7.22
CA ARG A 264 0.24 -18.05 -7.43
C ARG A 264 -0.45 -18.42 -6.13
N ALA A 265 0.30 -18.88 -5.13
CA ALA A 265 -0.24 -19.19 -3.81
C ALA A 265 -0.90 -17.98 -3.12
N LEU A 266 -0.36 -16.77 -3.33
CA LEU A 266 -0.91 -15.52 -2.79
C LEU A 266 -2.03 -14.91 -3.65
N ALA A 267 -2.21 -15.39 -4.88
CA ALA A 267 -3.27 -14.98 -5.79
C ALA A 267 -4.48 -15.92 -5.78
N THR A 268 -4.50 -16.91 -4.88
CA THR A 268 -5.63 -17.84 -4.74
C THR A 268 -6.75 -17.17 -3.96
N TRP A 269 -7.93 -17.10 -4.55
CA TRP A 269 -9.16 -16.62 -3.89
C TRP A 269 -10.02 -17.81 -3.49
N SER A 270 -10.26 -17.99 -2.20
CA SER A 270 -11.00 -19.10 -1.62
C SER A 270 -12.47 -18.76 -1.38
N ASP A 271 -13.33 -19.78 -1.30
CA ASP A 271 -14.75 -19.63 -0.96
C ASP A 271 -14.97 -18.92 0.39
N ARG A 272 -14.01 -19.09 1.32
CA ARG A 272 -14.02 -18.39 2.61
C ARG A 272 -13.83 -16.89 2.43
N GLU A 273 -12.87 -16.47 1.61
CA GLU A 273 -12.60 -15.05 1.35
C GLU A 273 -13.77 -14.40 0.60
N GLU A 274 -14.42 -15.14 -0.30
CA GLU A 274 -15.66 -14.67 -0.94
C GLU A 274 -16.79 -14.48 0.09
N ALA A 275 -17.00 -15.45 0.99
CA ALA A 275 -18.00 -15.33 2.06
C ALA A 275 -17.71 -14.14 2.99
N ASP A 276 -16.45 -13.94 3.37
CA ASP A 276 -16.01 -12.79 4.19
C ASP A 276 -16.26 -11.46 3.46
N LEU A 277 -15.96 -11.37 2.16
CA LEU A 277 -16.23 -10.18 1.36
C LEU A 277 -17.73 -9.86 1.29
N GLN A 278 -18.57 -10.88 1.08
CA GLN A 278 -20.03 -10.69 1.05
C GLN A 278 -20.56 -10.21 2.40
N ALA A 279 -20.04 -10.73 3.51
CA ALA A 279 -20.39 -10.25 4.85
C ALA A 279 -20.01 -8.77 5.04
N ILE A 280 -18.78 -8.39 4.66
CA ILE A 280 -18.31 -7.00 4.76
C ILE A 280 -19.16 -6.06 3.89
N LYS A 281 -19.52 -6.46 2.67
CA LYS A 281 -20.41 -5.66 1.80
C LYS A 281 -21.78 -5.45 2.42
N GLN A 282 -22.35 -6.49 3.03
CA GLN A 282 -23.63 -6.38 3.74
C GLN A 282 -23.53 -5.48 4.97
N GLU A 283 -22.41 -5.51 5.70
CA GLU A 283 -22.16 -4.61 6.82
C GLU A 283 -22.02 -3.15 6.37
N LEU A 284 -21.23 -2.90 5.32
CA LEU A 284 -21.01 -1.55 4.77
C LEU A 284 -22.24 -0.97 4.06
N GLY A 285 -23.12 -1.81 3.52
CA GLY A 285 -24.38 -1.39 2.91
C GLY A 285 -25.42 -0.88 3.90
N ARG A 286 -25.19 -1.05 5.21
CA ARG A 286 -26.06 -0.52 6.27
C ARG A 286 -25.62 0.90 6.61
N ASP A 287 -26.57 1.82 6.79
CA ASP A 287 -26.30 3.20 7.22
C ASP A 287 -25.53 3.21 8.56
N PRO A 288 -24.28 3.72 8.60
CA PRO A 288 -23.47 3.77 9.82
C PRO A 288 -24.13 4.56 10.96
N VAL A 289 -24.94 5.57 10.65
CA VAL A 289 -25.68 6.37 11.63
C VAL A 289 -26.78 5.53 12.26
N LEU A 290 -27.53 4.78 11.45
CA LEU A 290 -28.54 3.86 11.96
C LEU A 290 -27.92 2.74 12.79
N LEU A 291 -26.82 2.13 12.33
CA LEU A 291 -26.11 1.10 13.08
C LEU A 291 -25.61 1.61 14.44
N THR A 292 -25.04 2.80 14.48
CA THR A 292 -24.57 3.42 15.73
C THR A 292 -25.75 3.68 16.67
N ARG A 293 -26.85 4.22 16.15
CA ARG A 293 -28.07 4.47 16.92
C ARG A 293 -28.67 3.18 17.49
N VAL A 294 -28.72 2.10 16.70
CA VAL A 294 -29.20 0.78 17.15
C VAL A 294 -28.30 0.21 18.23
N LYS A 295 -26.97 0.31 18.08
CA LYS A 295 -26.01 -0.17 19.08
C LYS A 295 -26.08 0.62 20.40
N GLU A 296 -26.17 1.95 20.35
CA GLU A 296 -26.34 2.77 21.56
C GLU A 296 -27.70 2.53 22.23
N ALA A 297 -28.78 2.37 21.46
CA ALA A 297 -30.08 2.00 22.01
C ALA A 297 -30.03 0.62 22.70
N SER A 298 -29.38 -0.37 22.09
CA SER A 298 -29.21 -1.71 22.67
C SER A 298 -28.37 -1.66 23.96
N LYS A 299 -27.28 -0.89 23.98
CA LYS A 299 -26.46 -0.67 25.18
C LYS A 299 -27.25 -0.02 26.30
N SER A 300 -28.00 1.04 26.00
CA SER A 300 -28.84 1.74 26.98
C SER A 300 -29.89 0.81 27.58
N ALA A 301 -30.57 0.02 26.73
CA ALA A 301 -31.55 -0.97 27.18
C ALA A 301 -30.93 -2.02 28.12
N VAL A 302 -29.74 -2.55 27.80
CA VAL A 302 -29.03 -3.49 28.68
C VAL A 302 -28.65 -2.83 30.00
N GLN A 303 -28.13 -1.60 29.99
CA GLN A 303 -27.73 -0.89 31.22
C GLN A 303 -28.91 -0.64 32.16
N GLU A 304 -30.05 -0.23 31.61
CA GLU A 304 -31.26 0.00 32.39
C GLU A 304 -31.79 -1.30 33.01
N LEU A 305 -31.81 -2.40 32.23
CA LEU A 305 -32.20 -3.71 32.75
C LEU A 305 -31.25 -4.22 33.83
N VAL A 306 -29.95 -3.97 33.72
CA VAL A 306 -28.99 -4.34 34.78
C VAL A 306 -29.24 -3.53 36.05
N ALA A 307 -29.41 -2.21 35.94
CA ALA A 307 -29.68 -1.36 37.10
C ALA A 307 -30.99 -1.75 37.80
N ASN A 308 -32.04 -2.04 37.02
CA ASN A 308 -33.31 -2.52 37.56
C ASN A 308 -33.16 -3.89 38.23
N ALA A 309 -32.39 -4.81 37.63
CA ALA A 309 -32.14 -6.12 38.19
C ALA A 309 -31.32 -6.06 39.49
N ASP A 310 -30.33 -5.17 39.59
CA ASP A 310 -29.58 -4.91 40.82
C ASP A 310 -30.50 -4.37 41.92
N ALA A 311 -31.37 -3.40 41.62
CA ALA A 311 -32.33 -2.85 42.58
C ALA A 311 -33.32 -3.92 43.09
N ILE A 312 -33.82 -4.77 42.18
CA ILE A 312 -34.65 -5.92 42.54
C ILE A 312 -33.85 -6.88 43.43
N PHE A 313 -32.63 -7.24 43.03
CA PHE A 313 -31.79 -8.18 43.78
C PHE A 313 -31.44 -7.67 45.19
N ASP A 314 -31.17 -6.37 45.36
CA ASP A 314 -30.88 -5.78 46.67
C ASP A 314 -32.09 -5.82 47.61
N ALA A 315 -33.30 -5.66 47.06
CA ALA A 315 -34.53 -5.65 47.82
C ALA A 315 -35.02 -7.06 48.19
N ILE A 316 -35.03 -8.01 47.23
CA ILE A 316 -35.62 -9.35 47.40
C ILE A 316 -34.62 -10.52 47.35
N GLY A 317 -33.33 -10.23 47.20
CA GLY A 317 -32.26 -11.21 47.35
C GLY A 317 -32.04 -11.61 48.81
N ASN A 318 -31.12 -12.54 49.06
CA ASN A 318 -30.88 -13.07 50.41
C ASN A 318 -30.59 -11.99 51.46
N ALA A 319 -29.77 -11.00 51.12
CA ALA A 319 -29.45 -9.90 52.02
C ALA A 319 -30.65 -8.98 52.27
N GLY A 320 -31.42 -8.65 51.23
CA GLY A 320 -32.66 -7.88 51.34
C GLY A 320 -33.70 -8.57 52.24
N LEU A 321 -33.95 -9.85 52.02
CA LEU A 321 -34.88 -10.64 52.85
C LEU A 321 -34.38 -10.82 54.29
N ALA A 322 -33.07 -10.96 54.50
CA ALA A 322 -32.49 -10.99 55.84
C ALA A 322 -32.69 -9.66 56.58
N ARG A 323 -32.49 -8.52 55.90
CA ARG A 323 -32.77 -7.18 56.44
C ARG A 323 -34.24 -7.03 56.81
N LEU A 324 -35.17 -7.43 55.94
CA LEU A 324 -36.61 -7.40 56.23
C LEU A 324 -36.95 -8.24 57.47
N LYS A 325 -36.43 -9.47 57.55
CA LYS A 325 -36.65 -10.37 58.70
C LYS A 325 -36.07 -9.78 59.99
N GLN A 326 -34.88 -9.20 59.94
CA GLN A 326 -34.25 -8.57 61.10
C GLN A 326 -35.05 -7.34 61.56
N ALA A 327 -35.51 -6.50 60.63
CA ALA A 327 -36.37 -5.36 60.95
C ALA A 327 -37.71 -5.80 61.57
N GLN A 328 -38.30 -6.89 61.07
CA GLN A 328 -39.50 -7.50 61.66
C GLN A 328 -39.28 -7.98 63.09
N GLN A 329 -38.19 -8.71 63.33
CA GLN A 329 -37.84 -9.21 64.66
C GLN A 329 -37.54 -8.07 65.63
N LYS A 330 -36.81 -7.06 65.17
CA LYS A 330 -36.53 -5.83 65.93
C LYS A 330 -37.84 -5.14 66.31
N ALA A 331 -38.72 -4.88 65.35
CA ALA A 331 -40.02 -4.25 65.58
C ALA A 331 -40.92 -5.05 66.55
N ALA A 332 -40.91 -6.38 66.47
CA ALA A 332 -41.63 -7.23 67.42
C ALA A 332 -41.02 -7.14 68.84
N SER A 333 -39.70 -7.25 68.96
CA SER A 333 -39.00 -7.21 70.25
C SER A 333 -39.11 -5.86 70.96
N THR A 334 -38.96 -4.74 70.23
CA THR A 334 -39.09 -3.39 70.80
C THR A 334 -40.54 -3.09 71.17
N ARG A 335 -41.51 -3.60 70.40
CA ARG A 335 -42.93 -3.52 70.76
C ARG A 335 -43.26 -4.28 72.04
N GLU A 336 -42.71 -5.48 72.24
CA GLU A 336 -42.91 -6.21 73.51
C GLU A 336 -42.22 -5.51 74.69
N ALA A 337 -41.04 -4.93 74.49
CA ALA A 337 -40.37 -4.11 75.51
C ALA A 337 -41.20 -2.87 75.88
N ALA A 338 -41.76 -2.18 74.89
CA ALA A 338 -42.68 -1.05 75.09
C ALA A 338 -43.94 -1.48 75.86
N LYS A 339 -44.56 -2.61 75.50
CA LYS A 339 -45.71 -3.18 76.24
C LYS A 339 -45.36 -3.55 77.69
N ALA A 340 -44.18 -4.09 77.94
CA ALA A 340 -43.74 -4.42 79.30
C ALA A 340 -43.57 -3.15 80.16
N ALA A 341 -42.99 -2.08 79.59
CA ALA A 341 -42.92 -0.77 80.24
C ALA A 341 -44.33 -0.20 80.50
N ALA A 342 -45.27 -0.41 79.57
CA ALA A 342 -46.67 -0.01 79.71
C ALA A 342 -47.36 -0.73 80.88
N ALA A 343 -47.12 -2.04 81.00
CA ALA A 343 -47.70 -2.88 82.05
C ALA A 343 -47.19 -2.51 83.45
N ALA A 344 -45.91 -2.12 83.57
CA ALA A 344 -45.35 -1.61 84.82
C ALA A 344 -46.06 -0.33 85.29
N LEU A 345 -46.38 0.58 84.37
CA LEU A 345 -47.13 1.81 84.63
C LEU A 345 -48.60 1.55 85.02
N ALA A 346 -49.17 0.45 84.51
CA ALA A 346 -50.56 0.05 84.75
C ALA A 346 -50.76 -0.73 86.07
N ALA A 347 -49.70 -1.28 86.68
CA ALA A 347 -49.78 -2.09 87.90
C ALA A 347 -50.38 -1.32 89.11
N GLU A 348 -50.33 0.02 89.09
CA GLU A 348 -50.84 0.90 90.15
C GLU A 348 -52.07 1.73 89.72
N SER A 349 -52.77 1.32 88.65
CA SER A 349 -53.90 2.08 88.08
C SER A 349 -55.17 1.25 87.95
N ALA A 350 -56.32 1.89 88.22
CA ALA A 350 -57.65 1.28 88.09
C ALA A 350 -58.18 1.26 86.64
N VAL A 351 -57.45 1.84 85.67
CA VAL A 351 -57.90 1.97 84.28
C VAL A 351 -57.43 0.78 83.43
N PRO A 352 -58.33 -0.04 82.88
CA PRO A 352 -57.97 -1.10 81.95
C PRO A 352 -57.28 -0.52 80.70
N GLN A 353 -56.26 -1.20 80.19
CA GLN A 353 -55.52 -0.80 78.98
C GLN A 353 -54.74 0.53 79.08
N LEU A 354 -54.43 0.99 80.30
CA LEU A 354 -53.44 2.05 80.50
C LEU A 354 -52.12 1.64 79.83
N GLY A 355 -51.51 2.54 79.04
CA GLY A 355 -50.31 2.22 78.27
C GLY A 355 -50.56 1.61 76.88
N SER A 356 -51.83 1.41 76.47
CA SER A 356 -52.18 1.01 75.10
C SER A 356 -51.72 2.03 74.05
N ALA A 357 -51.64 1.60 72.79
CA ALA A 357 -51.28 2.48 71.67
C ALA A 357 -52.20 3.71 71.57
N THR A 358 -53.51 3.52 71.78
CA THR A 358 -54.51 4.60 71.77
C THR A 358 -54.30 5.59 72.91
N TRP A 359 -54.08 5.08 74.13
CA TRP A 359 -53.80 5.92 75.29
C TRP A 359 -52.50 6.72 75.14
N ARG A 360 -51.46 6.10 74.57
CA ARG A 360 -50.20 6.78 74.26
C ARG A 360 -50.40 7.90 73.24
N GLN A 361 -51.14 7.62 72.16
CA GLN A 361 -51.41 8.61 71.12
C GLN A 361 -52.15 9.83 71.68
N MET A 362 -53.10 9.60 72.60
CA MET A 362 -53.79 10.67 73.32
C MET A 362 -52.81 11.55 74.12
N LEU A 363 -51.87 10.95 74.86
CA LEU A 363 -50.87 11.71 75.61
C LEU A 363 -49.88 12.45 74.70
N MET A 364 -49.52 11.90 73.54
CA MET A 364 -48.68 12.60 72.56
C MET A 364 -49.38 13.87 72.06
N TYR A 365 -50.66 13.79 71.68
CA TYR A 365 -51.42 14.99 71.30
C TYR A 365 -51.58 15.99 72.43
N ALA A 366 -51.70 15.52 73.68
CA ALA A 366 -51.72 16.39 74.83
C ALA A 366 -50.40 17.17 75.00
N ARG A 367 -49.27 16.54 74.69
CA ARG A 367 -47.94 17.19 74.72
C ARG A 367 -47.77 18.19 73.57
N ASP A 368 -48.22 17.83 72.37
CA ASP A 368 -48.20 18.73 71.22
C ASP A 368 -49.01 19.99 71.52
N PHE A 369 -50.21 19.83 72.10
CA PHE A 369 -51.02 20.94 72.57
C PHE A 369 -50.33 21.74 73.69
N ALA A 370 -49.65 21.08 74.64
CA ALA A 370 -48.89 21.78 75.68
C ALA A 370 -47.74 22.62 75.10
N ALA A 371 -47.08 22.15 74.03
CA ALA A 371 -46.05 22.90 73.32
C ALA A 371 -46.63 24.13 72.60
N GLU A 372 -47.82 24.00 72.00
CA GLU A 372 -48.54 25.12 71.38
C GLU A 372 -49.03 26.14 72.42
N ALA A 373 -49.55 25.68 73.54
CA ALA A 373 -50.10 26.52 74.61
C ALA A 373 -49.02 27.23 75.44
N TYR A 374 -47.85 26.59 75.63
CA TYR A 374 -46.73 27.12 76.42
C TYR A 374 -45.38 26.99 75.69
N PRO A 375 -45.11 27.79 74.64
CA PRO A 375 -43.90 27.65 73.82
C PRO A 375 -42.57 27.86 74.55
N ALA A 376 -42.59 28.52 75.71
CA ALA A 376 -41.40 28.79 76.52
C ALA A 376 -41.03 27.65 77.50
N ALA A 377 -41.88 26.62 77.61
CA ALA A 377 -41.63 25.47 78.49
C ALA A 377 -41.05 24.31 77.66
N GLU A 378 -39.72 24.13 77.70
CA GLU A 378 -39.01 23.07 76.98
C GLU A 378 -38.31 22.12 77.97
N PRO A 379 -38.62 20.81 77.98
CA PRO A 379 -39.60 20.12 77.14
C PRO A 379 -41.07 20.44 77.52
N PRO A 380 -42.05 20.21 76.63
CA PRO A 380 -43.47 20.46 76.89
C PRO A 380 -43.95 19.69 78.12
N GLN A 381 -44.58 20.39 79.07
CA GLN A 381 -45.05 19.83 80.33
C GLN A 381 -46.58 19.73 80.34
N LEU A 382 -47.12 18.57 80.71
CA LEU A 382 -48.57 18.35 80.84
C LEU A 382 -49.17 19.01 82.10
N ALA A 383 -48.33 19.54 82.98
CA ALA A 383 -48.71 20.38 84.11
C ALA A 383 -47.83 21.63 84.16
N THR A 384 -48.46 22.80 84.26
CA THR A 384 -47.76 24.09 84.38
C THR A 384 -48.32 24.83 85.60
N ALA A 385 -47.44 25.32 86.47
CA ALA A 385 -47.81 26.00 87.72
C ALA A 385 -48.81 25.21 88.60
N GLY A 386 -48.65 23.88 88.66
CA GLY A 386 -49.51 23.00 89.47
C GLY A 386 -50.91 22.76 88.91
N THR A 387 -51.18 23.16 87.66
CA THR A 387 -52.47 22.97 86.98
C THR A 387 -52.30 22.08 85.76
N CYS A 388 -53.25 21.17 85.52
CA CYS A 388 -53.26 20.30 84.34
C CYS A 388 -53.59 21.09 83.06
N VAL A 389 -52.76 20.94 82.02
CA VAL A 389 -52.92 21.67 80.74
C VAL A 389 -54.19 21.26 79.97
N LEU A 390 -54.73 20.06 80.22
CA LEU A 390 -55.91 19.56 79.50
C LEU A 390 -57.24 19.89 80.17
N CYS A 391 -57.34 19.69 81.49
CA CYS A 391 -58.60 19.83 82.22
C CYS A 391 -58.66 21.07 83.12
N HIS A 392 -57.55 21.84 83.20
CA HIS A 392 -57.44 23.09 83.94
C HIS A 392 -57.69 22.95 85.46
N GLN A 393 -57.59 21.73 85.99
CA GLN A 393 -57.73 21.46 87.42
C GLN A 393 -56.39 21.58 88.16
N PRO A 394 -56.38 22.05 89.42
CA PRO A 394 -55.21 21.96 90.29
C PRO A 394 -54.83 20.48 90.52
N LEU A 395 -53.53 20.19 90.48
CA LEU A 395 -52.99 18.85 90.72
C LEU A 395 -52.33 18.79 92.10
N ASP A 396 -52.69 17.80 92.90
CA ASP A 396 -51.98 17.48 94.14
C ASP A 396 -50.64 16.77 93.85
N GLY A 397 -49.79 16.62 94.88
CA GLY A 397 -48.46 16.01 94.73
C GLY A 397 -48.47 14.62 94.06
N PRO A 398 -49.34 13.68 94.49
CA PRO A 398 -49.48 12.38 93.83
C PRO A 398 -49.94 12.46 92.37
N ALA A 399 -50.87 13.37 92.03
CA ALA A 399 -51.34 13.54 90.66
C ALA A 399 -50.26 14.15 89.74
N GLN A 400 -49.46 15.10 90.25
CA GLN A 400 -48.31 15.65 89.53
C GLN A 400 -47.25 14.57 89.25
N ALA A 401 -46.89 13.77 90.25
CA ALA A 401 -45.93 12.69 90.08
C ALA A 401 -46.40 11.63 89.08
N ARG A 402 -47.69 11.27 89.11
CA ARG A 402 -48.27 10.31 88.16
C ARG A 402 -48.29 10.85 86.73
N LEU A 403 -48.63 12.12 86.54
CA LEU A 403 -48.64 12.76 85.22
C LEU A 403 -47.22 12.90 84.65
N ALA A 404 -46.23 13.20 85.51
CA ALA A 404 -44.81 13.19 85.13
C ALA A 404 -44.34 11.78 84.71
N ALA A 405 -44.72 10.72 85.44
CA ALA A 405 -44.40 9.34 85.05
C ALA A 405 -45.07 8.91 83.73
N PHE A 406 -46.28 9.42 83.44
CA PHE A 406 -46.94 9.21 82.14
C PHE A 406 -46.19 9.91 81.01
N ASP A 407 -45.75 11.15 81.26
CA ASP A 407 -44.98 11.95 80.33
C ASP A 407 -43.62 11.31 80.01
N GLU A 408 -42.92 10.84 81.05
CA GLU A 408 -41.66 10.11 80.95
C GLU A 408 -41.82 8.77 80.22
N TYR A 409 -42.90 8.03 80.47
CA TYR A 409 -43.20 6.81 79.72
C TYR A 409 -43.35 7.10 78.22
N VAL A 410 -44.08 8.16 77.84
CA VAL A 410 -44.28 8.52 76.42
C VAL A 410 -42.95 8.91 75.76
N GLN A 411 -42.07 9.62 76.48
CA GLN A 411 -40.70 9.94 76.04
C GLN A 411 -39.71 8.76 76.18
N GLY A 412 -40.13 7.67 76.82
CA GLY A 412 -39.27 6.56 77.17
C GLY A 412 -38.61 5.96 75.93
N ARG A 413 -37.31 5.68 76.06
CA ARG A 413 -36.47 5.11 74.99
C ARG A 413 -37.08 3.87 74.35
N ALA A 414 -37.76 3.01 75.13
CA ALA A 414 -38.44 1.82 74.63
C ALA A 414 -39.58 2.14 73.62
N ASN A 415 -40.31 3.23 73.82
CA ASN A 415 -41.39 3.66 72.92
C ASN A 415 -40.86 4.32 71.64
N ALA A 416 -39.81 5.14 71.76
CA ALA A 416 -39.11 5.71 70.61
C ALA A 416 -38.51 4.59 69.74
N ASP A 417 -37.79 3.65 70.36
CA ASP A 417 -37.20 2.49 69.68
C ASP A 417 -38.25 1.61 68.99
N ALA A 418 -39.45 1.47 69.58
CA ALA A 418 -40.57 0.73 68.99
C ALA A 418 -41.15 1.39 67.74
N GLU A 419 -41.38 2.71 67.75
CA GLU A 419 -41.86 3.43 66.56
C GLU A 419 -40.78 3.50 65.48
N THR A 420 -39.52 3.75 65.82
CA THR A 420 -38.42 3.72 64.85
C THR A 420 -38.31 2.36 64.17
N ALA A 421 -38.33 1.25 64.94
CA ALA A 421 -38.25 -0.09 64.37
C ALA A 421 -39.47 -0.44 63.50
N LYS A 422 -40.67 0.01 63.88
CA LYS A 422 -41.89 -0.16 63.09
C LYS A 422 -41.84 0.60 61.76
N ASN A 423 -41.39 1.85 61.78
CA ASN A 423 -41.24 2.66 60.57
C ASN A 423 -40.15 2.09 59.65
N GLU A 424 -39.01 1.67 60.20
CA GLU A 424 -37.94 1.00 59.46
C GLU A 424 -38.46 -0.26 58.75
N PHE A 425 -39.22 -1.10 59.46
CA PHE A 425 -39.84 -2.28 58.86
C PHE A 425 -40.87 -1.93 57.77
N ALA A 426 -41.72 -0.93 58.01
CA ALA A 426 -42.74 -0.50 57.05
C ALA A 426 -42.12 0.06 55.77
N GLU A 427 -41.05 0.86 55.88
CA GLU A 427 -40.30 1.39 54.73
C GLU A 427 -39.67 0.27 53.90
N ILE A 428 -39.00 -0.70 54.52
CA ILE A 428 -38.40 -1.84 53.80
C ILE A 428 -39.49 -2.69 53.13
N ALA A 429 -40.60 -2.95 53.83
CA ALA A 429 -41.72 -3.73 53.28
C ALA A 429 -42.38 -3.00 52.11
N LYS A 430 -42.59 -1.68 52.23
CA LYS A 430 -43.14 -0.84 51.16
C LYS A 430 -42.23 -0.82 49.95
N ALA A 431 -40.92 -0.63 50.14
CA ALA A 431 -39.95 -0.64 49.05
C ALA A 431 -39.99 -1.95 48.24
N ILE A 432 -40.23 -3.10 48.90
CA ILE A 432 -40.39 -4.39 48.22
C ILE A 432 -41.73 -4.47 47.46
N LEU A 433 -42.83 -4.00 48.06
CA LEU A 433 -44.16 -4.02 47.44
C LEU A 433 -44.26 -3.07 46.23
N ASP A 434 -43.54 -1.96 46.26
CA ASP A 434 -43.52 -0.95 45.19
C ASP A 434 -42.58 -1.32 44.02
N LEU A 435 -41.87 -2.46 44.11
CA LEU A 435 -41.02 -2.95 43.02
C LEU A 435 -41.85 -3.25 41.76
N LYS A 436 -41.56 -2.52 40.68
CA LYS A 436 -42.10 -2.79 39.35
C LYS A 436 -41.19 -3.75 38.61
N ILE A 437 -41.60 -5.01 38.51
CA ILE A 437 -40.81 -6.06 37.88
C ILE A 437 -41.38 -6.34 36.48
N SER A 438 -40.60 -6.06 35.44
CA SER A 438 -40.93 -6.38 34.04
C SER A 438 -41.13 -7.89 33.81
N GLY A 439 -42.05 -8.24 32.90
CA GLY A 439 -42.31 -9.63 32.51
C GLY A 439 -41.25 -10.19 31.57
N GLY A 440 -41.09 -11.52 31.54
CA GLY A 440 -40.09 -12.18 30.70
C GLY A 440 -40.17 -11.82 29.21
N GLN A 441 -41.40 -11.63 28.68
CA GLN A 441 -41.59 -11.21 27.30
C GLN A 441 -41.08 -9.78 27.04
N ASP A 442 -41.33 -8.84 27.96
CA ASP A 442 -40.80 -7.46 27.87
C ASP A 442 -39.26 -7.45 27.86
N ILE A 443 -38.64 -8.30 28.67
CA ILE A 443 -37.17 -8.47 28.67
C ILE A 443 -36.67 -8.98 27.32
N LYS A 444 -37.35 -9.97 26.72
CA LYS A 444 -36.99 -10.48 25.39
C LYS A 444 -37.12 -9.40 24.33
N ASP A 445 -38.24 -8.70 24.31
CA ASP A 445 -38.53 -7.67 23.31
C ASP A 445 -37.51 -6.52 23.38
N ARG A 446 -37.11 -6.11 24.58
CA ARG A 446 -36.07 -5.09 24.79
C ARG A 446 -34.66 -5.54 24.38
N LEU A 447 -34.41 -6.84 24.32
CA LEU A 447 -33.08 -7.43 24.03
C LEU A 447 -32.95 -8.00 22.60
N VAL A 448 -33.96 -7.86 21.73
CA VAL A 448 -33.92 -8.38 20.35
C VAL A 448 -32.66 -7.95 19.59
N ASN A 449 -32.33 -6.66 19.62
CA ASN A 449 -31.14 -6.13 18.93
C ASN A 449 -29.82 -6.52 19.62
N PHE A 450 -29.87 -6.84 20.92
CA PHE A 450 -28.68 -7.27 21.67
C PHE A 450 -28.26 -8.69 21.26
N VAL A 451 -29.22 -9.59 21.01
CA VAL A 451 -28.95 -11.01 20.74
C VAL A 451 -28.62 -11.30 19.26
N GLU A 452 -28.92 -10.37 18.35
CA GLU A 452 -28.78 -10.57 16.90
C GLU A 452 -27.41 -11.14 16.53
N GLY A 453 -27.41 -12.32 15.89
CA GLY A 453 -26.21 -12.99 15.37
C GLY A 453 -25.23 -13.54 16.42
N SER A 454 -25.55 -13.54 17.73
CA SER A 454 -24.59 -13.90 18.78
C SER A 454 -25.14 -14.90 19.80
N LYS A 455 -24.74 -16.18 19.66
CA LYS A 455 -25.09 -17.25 20.63
C LYS A 455 -24.69 -16.91 22.09
N PRO A 456 -23.50 -16.32 22.37
CA PRO A 456 -23.16 -15.90 23.74
C PRO A 456 -24.11 -14.83 24.30
N ARG A 457 -24.53 -13.86 23.48
CA ARG A 457 -25.46 -12.81 23.91
C ARG A 457 -26.88 -13.36 24.12
N GLN A 458 -27.32 -14.30 23.29
CA GLN A 458 -28.57 -15.04 23.52
C GLN A 458 -28.58 -15.72 24.90
N ALA A 459 -27.50 -16.43 25.26
CA ALA A 459 -27.40 -17.08 26.55
C ALA A 459 -27.43 -16.10 27.75
N LEU A 460 -26.95 -14.86 27.56
CA LEU A 460 -27.05 -13.79 28.56
C LEU A 460 -28.48 -13.25 28.68
N ALA A 461 -29.16 -13.03 27.55
CA ALA A 461 -30.56 -12.60 27.52
C ALA A 461 -31.49 -13.62 28.19
N ASP A 462 -31.33 -14.92 27.89
CA ASP A 462 -32.13 -16.00 28.49
C ASP A 462 -31.90 -16.10 30.02
N ARG A 463 -30.72 -15.73 30.50
CA ARG A 463 -30.43 -15.69 31.95
C ARG A 463 -31.06 -14.46 32.61
N MET A 464 -31.03 -13.31 31.93
CA MET A 464 -31.69 -12.09 32.39
C MET A 464 -33.20 -12.31 32.49
N GLU A 465 -33.81 -12.86 31.44
CA GLU A 465 -35.23 -13.22 31.44
C GLU A 465 -35.59 -14.13 32.62
N ARG A 466 -34.83 -15.22 32.82
CA ARG A 466 -35.06 -16.14 33.96
C ARG A 466 -34.97 -15.45 35.31
N PHE A 467 -34.10 -14.45 35.47
CA PHE A 467 -34.02 -13.67 36.71
C PHE A 467 -35.30 -12.85 36.91
N TYR A 468 -35.76 -12.12 35.89
CA TYR A 468 -36.99 -11.32 35.97
C TYR A 468 -38.23 -12.17 36.20
N VAL A 469 -38.37 -13.29 35.49
CA VAL A 469 -39.47 -14.25 35.68
C VAL A 469 -39.46 -14.81 37.10
N ALA A 470 -38.29 -15.20 37.64
CA ALA A 470 -38.17 -15.68 39.01
C ALA A 470 -38.50 -14.59 40.05
N SER A 471 -38.30 -13.32 39.71
CA SER A 471 -38.58 -12.17 40.59
C SER A 471 -40.08 -11.83 40.64
N GLN A 472 -40.85 -12.22 39.62
CA GLN A 472 -42.30 -12.03 39.52
C GLN A 472 -43.14 -13.08 40.26
N GLU A 473 -42.54 -14.18 40.77
CA GLU A 473 -43.30 -15.18 41.52
C GLU A 473 -44.07 -14.50 42.69
N PRO A 474 -45.36 -14.81 42.88
CA PRO A 474 -46.21 -14.06 43.80
C PRO A 474 -45.70 -14.14 45.24
N TRP A 475 -45.33 -12.99 45.78
CA TRP A 475 -45.04 -12.77 47.19
C TRP A 475 -46.36 -12.75 47.96
N SER A 476 -46.87 -13.92 48.35
CA SER A 476 -48.13 -14.00 49.09
C SER A 476 -47.93 -13.60 50.55
N VAL A 477 -48.53 -12.47 50.94
CA VAL A 477 -48.76 -12.11 52.34
C VAL A 477 -50.14 -12.65 52.73
N GLN A 478 -50.22 -13.87 53.27
CA GLN A 478 -51.49 -14.39 53.76
C GLN A 478 -51.79 -13.91 55.20
N PRO A 479 -53.02 -13.42 55.49
CA PRO A 479 -53.46 -13.17 56.85
C PRO A 479 -53.91 -14.48 57.51
N SER A 480 -53.22 -14.92 58.56
CA SER A 480 -53.64 -16.08 59.36
C SER A 480 -54.24 -15.65 60.70
N GLY A 481 -55.56 -15.75 60.83
CA GLY A 481 -56.28 -15.90 62.10
C GLY A 481 -56.56 -14.63 62.94
N PRO A 482 -57.58 -14.67 63.83
CA PRO A 482 -58.13 -13.49 64.49
C PRO A 482 -57.35 -13.14 65.76
N SER A 483 -56.28 -12.36 65.63
CA SER A 483 -55.75 -11.52 66.70
C SER A 483 -54.73 -10.52 66.13
N THR A 484 -54.65 -9.36 66.75
CA THR A 484 -54.31 -8.06 66.16
C THR A 484 -52.80 -7.82 65.94
N THR A 485 -52.08 -8.82 65.42
CA THR A 485 -50.66 -8.68 65.03
C THR A 485 -50.43 -9.37 63.68
N ARG A 486 -50.38 -8.59 62.59
CA ARG A 486 -50.00 -9.08 61.26
C ARG A 486 -48.54 -9.55 61.30
N VAL A 487 -48.33 -10.85 61.46
CA VAL A 487 -47.01 -11.47 61.23
C VAL A 487 -46.85 -11.63 59.72
N LEU A 488 -45.90 -10.90 59.15
CA LEU A 488 -45.41 -11.14 57.79
C LEU A 488 -44.72 -12.50 57.77
N THR A 489 -45.41 -13.54 57.30
CA THR A 489 -44.79 -14.85 57.05
C THR A 489 -44.27 -14.84 55.62
N VAL A 490 -43.00 -14.49 55.43
CA VAL A 490 -42.31 -14.69 54.14
C VAL A 490 -42.08 -16.20 53.98
N SER A 491 -43.09 -16.91 53.46
CA SER A 491 -42.93 -18.30 53.07
C SER A 491 -42.19 -18.35 51.73
N ARG A 492 -40.84 -18.41 51.79
CA ARG A 492 -39.92 -19.17 50.92
C ARG A 492 -38.50 -18.60 50.97
N ILE A 493 -37.67 -19.22 51.82
CA ILE A 493 -36.20 -19.11 51.79
C ILE A 493 -35.64 -19.60 50.43
N SER A 494 -36.38 -20.42 49.69
CA SER A 494 -35.97 -20.94 48.38
C SER A 494 -35.95 -19.88 47.26
N THR A 495 -36.75 -18.81 47.35
CA THR A 495 -36.83 -17.78 46.29
C THR A 495 -35.59 -16.88 46.31
N GLY A 496 -35.17 -16.40 47.49
CA GLY A 496 -33.95 -15.59 47.62
C GLY A 496 -32.70 -16.35 47.16
N GLN A 497 -32.59 -17.65 47.47
CA GLN A 497 -31.45 -18.48 47.06
C GLN A 497 -31.46 -18.76 45.55
N ARG A 498 -32.64 -18.93 44.95
CA ARG A 498 -32.80 -19.02 43.49
C ARG A 498 -32.41 -17.72 42.79
N LEU A 499 -32.87 -16.57 43.27
CA LEU A 499 -32.53 -15.25 42.73
C LEU A 499 -31.03 -14.96 42.83
N THR A 500 -30.43 -15.25 43.99
CA THR A 500 -28.98 -15.13 44.22
C THR A 500 -28.19 -16.00 43.25
N ASN A 501 -28.62 -17.24 43.03
CA ASN A 501 -27.98 -18.12 42.09
C ASN A 501 -28.16 -17.66 40.63
N CYS A 502 -29.32 -17.14 40.25
CA CYS A 502 -29.58 -16.63 38.90
C CYS A 502 -28.74 -15.38 38.61
N TRP A 503 -28.72 -14.40 39.52
CA TRP A 503 -28.00 -13.14 39.35
C TRP A 503 -26.47 -13.34 39.37
N ALA A 504 -25.96 -14.11 40.33
CA ALA A 504 -24.53 -14.43 40.39
C ALA A 504 -24.05 -15.17 39.13
N LYS A 505 -24.86 -16.09 38.61
CA LYS A 505 -24.56 -16.78 37.35
C LYS A 505 -24.55 -15.81 36.17
N TRP A 506 -25.47 -14.85 36.09
CA TRP A 506 -25.50 -13.84 35.04
C TRP A 506 -24.24 -12.95 35.08
N LEU A 507 -23.88 -12.40 36.25
CA LEU A 507 -22.67 -11.60 36.45
C LEU A 507 -21.39 -12.38 36.09
N SER A 508 -21.33 -13.66 36.46
CA SER A 508 -20.18 -14.52 36.12
C SER A 508 -20.05 -14.75 34.61
N SER A 509 -21.17 -14.92 33.90
CA SER A 509 -21.20 -15.08 32.44
C SER A 509 -20.82 -13.78 31.73
N LEU A 510 -21.27 -12.62 32.25
CA LEU A 510 -20.90 -11.31 31.71
C LEU A 510 -19.40 -11.04 31.83
N ARG A 511 -18.77 -11.42 32.95
CA ARG A 511 -17.31 -11.31 33.14
C ARG A 511 -16.55 -12.21 32.17
N LYS A 512 -17.04 -13.44 31.93
CA LYS A 512 -16.42 -14.38 30.99
C LYS A 512 -16.54 -13.97 29.53
N SER A 513 -17.55 -13.18 29.16
CA SER A 513 -17.75 -12.71 27.78
C SER A 513 -17.06 -11.37 27.47
N ARG A 514 -16.36 -10.76 28.44
CA ARG A 514 -15.53 -9.56 28.22
C ARG A 514 -14.10 -9.89 27.75
N HIS A 515 -13.74 -11.17 27.75
CA HIS A 515 -12.58 -11.75 27.06
C HIS A 515 -13.09 -12.47 25.81
#